data_AF-A0A9D8NCD4-F1
#
_entry.id   AF-A0A9D8NCD4-F1
#
_cell.length_a   1.000
_cell.length_b   1.000
_cell.length_c   1.000
_cell.angle_alpha   90.00
_cell.angle_beta   90.00
_cell.angle_gamma   90.00
#
_symmetry.space_group_name_H-M   'P 1'
#
loop_
_entity.id
_entity.type
_entity.pdbx_description
1 polymer ?
#
loop_
_entity_poly.entity_id
_entity_poly.type
_entity_poly.pdbx_seq_one_letter_code
_entity_poly.pdbx_strand_id
1 'polypeptide(L)' 'TAIGYIHSFVIEQGKNLLMNGHNINETAHLLGFDYPQHFTRLFKKITGITPRQFTK' A
#
# COMPACT_ATOMS: atom_id res chain seq x y z
N THR A 1 17.54 1.42 7.40
CA THR A 1 18.08 0.57 6.31
C THR A 1 17.42 0.94 5.00
N ALA A 2 18.13 0.82 3.88
CA ALA A 2 17.61 1.17 2.55
C ALA A 2 16.25 0.53 2.22
N ILE A 3 16.05 -0.73 2.62
CA ILE A 3 14.78 -1.46 2.48
C ILE A 3 13.61 -0.76 3.20
N GLY A 4 13.86 -0.22 4.41
CA GLY A 4 12.83 0.50 5.17
C GLY A 4 12.38 1.78 4.46
N TYR A 5 13.33 2.49 3.85
CA TYR A 5 13.03 3.69 3.06
C TYR A 5 12.18 3.36 1.82
N ILE A 6 12.56 2.31 1.08
CA ILE A 6 11.79 1.84 -0.10
C ILE A 6 10.36 1.47 0.33
N HIS A 7 10.21 0.71 1.41
CA HIS A 7 8.87 0.34 1.86
C HIS A 7 8.04 1.54 2.27
N SER A 8 8.61 2.52 2.99
CA SER A 8 7.89 3.75 3.33
C SER A 8 7.46 4.51 2.07
N PHE A 9 8.34 4.67 1.10
CA PHE A 9 8.02 5.32 -0.18
C PHE A 9 6.89 4.59 -0.94
N VAL A 10 6.96 3.27 -1.04
CA VAL A 10 5.90 2.46 -1.68
C VAL A 10 4.56 2.64 -0.97
N ILE A 11 4.56 2.74 0.36
CA ILE A 11 3.33 2.96 1.13
C ILE A 11 2.78 4.38 0.94
N GLU A 12 3.62 5.40 0.84
CA GLU A 12 3.16 6.76 0.51
C GLU A 12 2.49 6.81 -0.87
N GLN A 13 3.11 6.18 -1.87
CA GLN A 13 2.50 6.06 -3.20
C GLN A 13 1.17 5.29 -3.17
N GLY A 14 1.11 4.19 -2.40
CA GLY A 14 -0.12 3.45 -2.20
C GLY A 14 -1.23 4.27 -1.54
N LYS A 15 -0.91 5.10 -0.55
CA LYS A 15 -1.89 6.02 0.06
C LYS A 15 -2.45 7.00 -0.97
N ASN A 16 -1.58 7.61 -1.79
CA ASN A 16 -2.00 8.55 -2.83
C ASN A 16 -2.97 7.90 -3.84
N LEU A 17 -2.65 6.68 -4.30
CA LEU A 17 -3.52 5.93 -5.22
C LEU A 17 -4.90 5.65 -4.62
N LEU A 18 -4.92 5.18 -3.36
CA LEU A 18 -6.16 4.92 -2.61
C LEU A 18 -6.98 6.20 -2.40
N MET A 19 -6.35 7.33 -2.09
CA MET A 19 -7.03 8.64 -1.95
C MET A 19 -7.58 9.15 -3.29
N ASN A 20 -6.94 8.79 -4.40
CA ASN A 20 -7.41 9.09 -5.76
C ASN A 20 -8.54 8.14 -6.23
N GLY A 21 -9.07 7.28 -5.35
CA GLY A 21 -10.20 6.41 -5.64
C GLY A 21 -9.85 5.07 -6.30
N HIS A 22 -8.55 4.74 -6.41
CA HIS A 22 -8.16 3.41 -6.88
C HIS A 22 -8.53 2.37 -5.83
N ASN A 23 -8.96 1.20 -6.29
CA ASN A 23 -9.22 0.10 -5.38
C ASN A 23 -7.91 -0.57 -4.91
N ILE A 24 -7.98 -1.40 -3.87
CA ILE A 24 -6.81 -2.02 -3.23
C ILE A 24 -6.06 -2.95 -4.19
N ASN A 25 -6.78 -3.68 -5.06
CA ASN A 25 -6.17 -4.63 -6.00
C ASN A 25 -5.40 -3.89 -7.09
N GLU A 26 -6.00 -2.85 -7.65
CA GLU A 26 -5.38 -1.99 -8.66
C GLU A 26 -4.17 -1.25 -8.10
N THR A 27 -4.29 -0.68 -6.89
CA THR A 27 -3.17 -0.05 -6.20
C THR A 27 -2.01 -1.01 -6.00
N ALA A 28 -2.28 -2.25 -5.56
CA ALA A 28 -1.24 -3.25 -5.39
C ALA A 28 -0.55 -3.59 -6.72
N HIS A 29 -1.32 -3.73 -7.79
CA HIS A 29 -0.77 -4.04 -9.12
C HIS A 29 0.09 -2.89 -9.66
N LEU A 30 -0.36 -1.64 -9.52
CA LEU A 30 0.39 -0.44 -9.92
C LEU A 30 1.72 -0.28 -9.17
N LEU A 31 1.78 -0.76 -7.93
CA LEU A 31 3.00 -0.75 -7.11
C LEU A 31 3.90 -1.98 -7.35
N GLY A 32 3.57 -2.85 -8.30
CA GLY A 32 4.37 -4.02 -8.67
C GLY A 32 4.21 -5.22 -7.74
N PHE A 33 3.13 -5.31 -6.97
CA PHE A 33 2.82 -6.52 -6.21
C PHE A 33 2.05 -7.51 -7.07
N ASP A 34 2.58 -8.73 -7.22
CA ASP A 34 1.87 -9.85 -7.86
C ASP A 34 0.61 -10.26 -7.09
N TYR A 35 0.64 -10.10 -5.76
CA TYR A 35 -0.46 -10.46 -4.88
C TYR A 35 -0.88 -9.27 -3.99
N PRO A 36 -2.13 -8.77 -4.09
CA PRO A 36 -2.63 -7.66 -3.27
C PRO A 36 -2.54 -7.88 -1.75
N GLN A 37 -2.49 -9.14 -1.33
CA GLN A 37 -2.31 -9.54 0.07
C GLN A 37 -0.95 -9.09 0.63
N HIS A 38 0.10 -9.08 -0.19
CA HIS A 38 1.43 -8.64 0.20
C HIS A 38 1.46 -7.13 0.44
N PHE A 39 0.86 -6.35 -0.47
CA PHE A 39 0.65 -4.92 -0.27
C PHE A 39 -0.13 -4.65 1.02
N THR A 40 -1.24 -5.35 1.23
CA THR A 40 -2.07 -5.20 2.44
C THR A 40 -1.27 -5.45 3.72
N ARG A 41 -0.44 -6.50 3.74
CA ARG A 41 0.41 -6.83 4.90
C ARG A 41 1.49 -5.77 5.12
N LEU A 42 2.13 -5.30 4.07
CA LEU A 42 3.15 -4.25 4.14
C LEU A 42 2.55 -2.92 4.61
N PHE A 43 1.41 -2.54 4.03
CA PHE A 43 0.67 -1.34 4.38
C PHE A 43 0.31 -1.35 5.85
N LYS A 44 -0.32 -2.42 6.36
CA LYS A 44 -0.65 -2.56 7.78
C LYS A 44 0.58 -2.52 8.68
N LYS A 45 1.69 -3.16 8.27
CA LYS A 45 2.93 -3.16 9.03
C LYS A 45 3.51 -1.74 9.22
N ILE A 46 3.33 -0.86 8.24
CA ILE A 46 3.93 0.48 8.23
C ILE A 46 2.95 1.54 8.75
N THR A 47 1.66 1.45 8.40
CA THR A 47 0.65 2.46 8.77
C THR A 47 -0.12 2.10 10.04
N GLY A 48 -0.03 0.85 10.51
CA GLY A 48 -0.80 0.34 11.65
C GLY A 48 -2.23 -0.10 11.32
N ILE A 49 -2.76 0.25 10.14
CA ILE A 49 -4.14 -0.05 9.72
C ILE A 49 -4.16 -0.73 8.34
N THR A 50 -5.22 -1.44 8.01
CA THR A 50 -5.35 -2.05 6.67
C THR A 50 -5.70 -1.01 5.60
N PRO A 51 -5.36 -1.22 4.32
CA PRO A 51 -5.80 -0.36 3.22
C PRO A 51 -7.32 -0.16 3.20
N ARG A 52 -8.07 -1.23 3.52
CA ARG A 52 -9.54 -1.19 3.61
C ARG A 52 -10.06 -0.31 4.74
N GLN A 53 -9.33 -0.20 5.85
CA GLN A 53 -9.65 0.73 6.93
C GLN A 53 -9.25 2.17 6.57
N PHE A 54 -8.24 2.35 5.72
CA PHE A 54 -7.79 3.66 5.27
C PHE A 54 -8.73 4.28 4.22
N THR A 55 -9.32 3.47 3.33
CA THR A 55 -10.28 3.92 2.30
C THR A 55 -11.72 4.03 2.80
N LYS A 56 -11.99 3.71 4.05
CA LYS A 56 -13.33 3.70 4.63
C LYS A 56 -13.55 4.97 5.43
#